data_AF-A0A518BCW1-F1
#
_entry.id   AF-A0A518BCW1-F1
#
_cell.length_a   1.000
_cell.length_b   1.000
_cell.length_c   1.000
_cell.angle_alpha   90.00
_cell.angle_beta   90.00
_cell.angle_gamma   90.00
#
_symmetry.space_group_name_H-M   'P 1'
#
loop_
_entity.id
_entity.type
_entity.pdbx_description
1 polymer ?
#
loop_
_entity_poly.entity_id
_entity_poly.type
_entity_poly.pdbx_seq_one_letter_code
_entity_poly.pdbx_strand_id
1 'polypeptide(L)'
;MGEPTRYTHASNAPEEQNIVIRNKPSMVGFTLVELLVVIAIIGVLVSLLLPAVQQARESARRSMCTNNLKQLATSLHNYHDAHSVFPYGRRGGATLDRETWFHRLLPYMDQTAIFDKYEEQNETYCWHTSDDVISTVVPMLSCPSDPSSPGFGGASTRMGFQGNYVGLNGNGIITHGSSAKGMFWSYSSVSLGNVLDGTSKTILASEVIVRGTQPVSGAWGAGGGYWGGSSGGSYAFTTLEPPNPLIPDVLYGCKDENLASAPCRSTGSYTNPEIYARSLHPGGVNAALVDGTVIFVGNSIDADLFRALGTRAGGEITEL
;
A
#
# COMPACT_ATOMS: atom_id res chain seq x y z
N MET A 1 -5.66 -50.27 89.52
CA MET A 1 -4.55 -49.37 89.89
C MET A 1 -4.85 -48.05 89.19
N GLY A 2 -5.53 -47.07 89.79
CA GLY A 2 -5.28 -46.48 91.09
C GLY A 2 -4.78 -45.05 90.82
N GLU A 3 -5.71 -44.09 90.91
CA GLU A 3 -5.57 -42.62 91.09
C GLU A 3 -4.35 -42.15 91.94
N PRO A 4 -4.10 -40.84 92.21
CA PRO A 4 -4.47 -39.58 91.53
C PRO A 4 -3.36 -38.47 91.57
N THR A 5 -3.71 -37.26 91.08
CA THR A 5 -3.37 -35.89 91.58
C THR A 5 -1.93 -35.36 91.61
N ARG A 6 -1.74 -34.14 91.07
CA ARG A 6 -1.62 -32.92 91.89
C ARG A 6 -1.64 -31.64 91.05
N TYR A 7 -2.53 -30.72 91.44
CA TYR A 7 -2.53 -29.31 91.05
C TYR A 7 -1.46 -28.54 91.84
N THR A 8 -0.80 -27.58 91.20
CA THR A 8 -0.08 -26.48 91.87
C THR A 8 -0.59 -25.16 91.35
N HIS A 9 -1.06 -24.31 92.26
CA HIS A 9 -1.46 -22.93 91.98
C HIS A 9 -0.20 -22.05 91.92
N ALA A 10 -0.02 -21.32 90.81
CA ALA A 10 0.86 -20.17 90.74
C ALA A 10 0.01 -18.92 90.44
N SER A 11 0.06 -17.95 91.35
CA SER A 11 -0.55 -16.63 91.24
C SER A 11 0.25 -15.75 90.27
N ASN A 12 -0.37 -15.29 89.18
CA ASN A 12 0.18 -14.24 88.33
C ASN A 12 -0.78 -13.04 88.30
N ALA A 13 -0.23 -11.87 88.58
CA ALA A 13 -0.88 -10.56 88.55
C ALA A 13 -1.36 -10.21 87.11
N PRO A 14 -2.39 -9.35 86.97
CA PRO A 14 -2.95 -9.00 85.67
C PRO A 14 -1.98 -8.11 84.85
N GLU A 15 -1.70 -8.55 83.63
CA GLU A 15 -0.92 -7.84 82.62
C GLU A 15 -1.82 -6.80 81.92
N GLU A 16 -1.42 -5.52 81.91
CA GLU A 16 -2.15 -4.43 81.26
C GLU A 16 -2.23 -4.65 79.74
N GLN A 17 -3.45 -4.72 79.21
CA GLN A 17 -3.73 -4.83 77.78
C GLN A 17 -3.49 -3.48 77.07
N ASN A 18 -2.42 -3.38 76.30
CA ASN A 18 -2.22 -2.27 75.34
C ASN A 18 -3.19 -2.41 74.16
N ILE A 19 -4.28 -1.65 74.17
CA ILE A 19 -5.23 -1.54 73.05
C ILE A 19 -4.59 -0.71 71.93
N VAL A 20 -4.15 -1.36 70.86
CA VAL A 20 -3.72 -0.67 69.63
C VAL A 20 -4.95 -0.17 68.88
N ILE A 21 -5.26 1.12 69.00
CA ILE A 21 -6.29 1.78 68.19
C ILE A 21 -5.77 1.90 66.75
N ARG A 22 -6.21 1.02 65.85
CA ARG A 22 -6.04 1.21 64.41
C ARG A 22 -6.97 2.33 63.96
N ASN A 23 -6.41 3.50 63.64
CA ASN A 23 -7.17 4.55 62.95
C ASN A 23 -7.73 4.00 61.64
N LYS A 24 -9.05 3.96 61.52
CA LYS A 24 -9.73 3.69 60.23
C LYS A 24 -9.28 4.78 59.25
N PRO A 25 -8.75 4.46 58.06
CA PRO A 25 -8.53 5.47 57.04
C PRO A 25 -9.88 6.12 56.74
N SER A 26 -9.96 7.45 56.86
CA SER A 26 -11.14 8.20 56.46
C SER A 26 -11.34 7.98 54.96
N MET A 27 -12.40 7.26 54.59
CA MET A 27 -12.83 7.24 53.19
C MET A 27 -13.38 8.63 52.87
N VAL A 28 -12.61 9.43 52.15
CA VAL A 28 -13.07 10.71 51.59
C VAL A 28 -14.07 10.35 50.49
N GLY A 29 -15.36 10.61 50.73
CA GLY A 29 -16.41 10.36 49.75
C GLY A 29 -16.37 11.41 48.64
N PHE A 30 -16.32 10.97 47.38
CA PHE A 30 -16.46 11.84 46.22
C PHE A 30 -17.91 12.32 46.10
N THR A 31 -18.13 13.61 45.84
CA THR A 31 -19.47 14.12 45.56
C THR A 31 -19.87 13.80 44.11
N LEU A 32 -21.18 13.61 43.87
CA LEU A 32 -21.72 13.35 42.54
C LEU A 32 -21.36 14.47 41.55
N VAL A 33 -21.29 15.72 42.03
CA VAL A 33 -20.95 16.89 41.22
C VAL A 33 -19.50 16.85 40.77
N GLU A 34 -18.55 16.51 41.66
CA GLU A 34 -17.12 16.41 41.30
C GLU A 34 -16.89 15.34 40.22
N LEU A 35 -17.56 14.19 40.34
CA LEU A 35 -17.49 13.14 39.32
C LEU A 35 -18.05 13.63 37.99
N LEU A 36 -19.20 14.32 38.00
CA LEU A 36 -19.86 14.81 36.79
C LEU A 36 -19.03 15.87 36.06
N VAL A 37 -18.36 16.77 36.79
CA VAL A 37 -17.47 17.78 36.19
C VAL A 37 -16.26 17.12 35.55
N VAL A 38 -15.65 16.12 36.19
CA VAL A 38 -14.48 15.42 35.65
C VAL A 38 -14.83 14.69 34.35
N ILE A 39 -15.94 13.95 34.31
CA ILE A 39 -16.36 13.28 33.07
C ILE A 39 -16.73 14.29 31.97
N ALA A 40 -17.29 15.45 32.32
CA ALA A 40 -17.61 16.49 31.34
C ALA A 40 -16.32 17.09 30.73
N ILE A 41 -15.30 17.37 31.54
CA ILE A 41 -14.00 17.87 31.06
C ILE A 41 -13.31 16.83 30.20
N ILE A 42 -13.24 15.57 30.65
CA ILE A 42 -12.65 14.47 29.86
C ILE A 42 -13.40 14.30 28.54
N GLY A 43 -14.74 14.37 28.55
CA GLY A 43 -15.56 14.28 27.35
C GLY A 43 -15.25 15.38 26.33
N VAL A 44 -15.09 16.63 26.78
CA VAL A 44 -14.70 17.77 25.92
C VAL A 44 -13.27 17.60 25.41
N LEU A 45 -12.32 17.18 26.24
CA LEU A 45 -10.94 16.97 25.81
C LEU A 45 -10.84 15.85 24.77
N VAL A 46 -11.52 14.72 24.98
CA VAL A 46 -11.51 13.59 24.05
C VAL A 46 -12.20 13.96 22.73
N SER A 47 -13.31 14.71 22.77
CA SER A 47 -14.00 15.13 21.54
C SER A 47 -13.16 16.07 20.68
N LEU A 48 -12.31 16.90 21.28
CA LEU A 48 -11.37 17.76 20.57
C LEU A 48 -10.11 17.02 20.10
N LEU A 49 -9.63 16.03 20.87
CA LEU A 49 -8.40 15.30 20.58
C LEU A 49 -8.58 14.19 19.53
N LEU A 50 -9.73 13.50 19.51
CA LEU A 50 -9.94 12.37 18.61
C LEU A 50 -9.86 12.78 17.11
N PRO A 51 -10.54 13.85 16.64
CA PRO A 51 -10.41 14.29 15.25
C PRO A 51 -8.97 14.69 14.91
N ALA A 52 -8.27 15.35 15.83
CA ALA A 52 -6.90 15.79 15.64
C ALA A 52 -5.92 14.62 15.51
N VAL A 53 -6.04 13.59 16.36
CA VAL A 53 -5.20 12.39 16.29
C VAL A 53 -5.42 11.65 14.98
N GLN A 54 -6.65 11.56 14.49
CA GLN A 54 -6.92 10.89 13.21
C GLN A 54 -6.36 11.66 12.01
N GLN A 55 -6.50 12.98 12.00
CA GLN A 55 -5.88 13.82 10.97
C GLN A 55 -4.36 13.71 10.98
N ALA A 56 -3.74 13.71 12.16
CA ALA A 56 -2.29 13.54 12.30
C ALA A 56 -1.82 12.17 11.80
N ARG A 57 -2.56 11.09 12.12
CA ARG A 57 -2.25 9.74 11.64
C ARG A 57 -2.33 9.64 10.13
N GLU A 58 -3.37 10.21 9.52
CA GLU A 58 -3.50 10.17 8.06
C GLU A 58 -2.44 11.00 7.35
N SER A 59 -2.09 12.17 7.89
CA SER A 59 -0.99 12.97 7.37
C SER A 59 0.34 12.20 7.40
N ALA A 60 0.61 11.47 8.49
CA ALA A 60 1.79 10.62 8.59
C ALA A 60 1.77 9.47 7.57
N ARG A 61 0.64 8.77 7.41
CA ARG A 61 0.51 7.69 6.41
C ARG A 61 0.66 8.21 4.98
N ARG A 62 0.08 9.37 4.66
CA ARG A 62 0.27 10.04 3.37
C ARG A 62 1.71 10.42 3.13
N SER A 63 2.40 10.97 4.13
CA SER A 63 3.83 11.28 4.04
C SER A 63 4.66 10.02 3.75
N MET A 64 4.30 8.87 4.34
CA MET A 64 4.92 7.59 4.01
C MET A 64 4.64 7.17 2.57
N CYS A 65 3.40 7.28 2.08
CA CYS A 65 3.08 6.92 0.68
C CYS A 65 3.78 7.85 -0.34
N THR A 66 3.91 9.15 -0.04
CA THR A 66 4.74 10.10 -0.82
C THR A 66 6.21 9.68 -0.83
N ASN A 67 6.78 9.31 0.33
CA ASN A 67 8.17 8.85 0.42
C ASN A 67 8.40 7.52 -0.31
N ASN A 68 7.41 6.62 -0.32
CA ASN A 68 7.46 5.38 -1.08
C ASN A 68 7.53 5.64 -2.59
N LEU A 69 6.69 6.54 -3.11
CA LEU A 69 6.76 6.99 -4.51
C LEU A 69 8.09 7.65 -4.85
N LYS A 70 8.63 8.47 -3.93
CA LYS A 70 9.95 9.09 -4.12
C LYS A 70 11.06 8.05 -4.22
N GLN A 71 11.05 7.04 -3.35
CA GLN A 71 12.02 5.94 -3.39
C GLN A 71 11.85 5.08 -4.66
N LEU A 72 10.62 4.83 -5.10
CA LEU A 72 10.34 4.15 -6.38
C LEU A 72 10.92 4.94 -7.56
N ALA A 73 10.69 6.26 -7.62
CA ALA A 73 11.25 7.10 -8.66
C ALA A 73 12.79 7.11 -8.63
N THR A 74 13.40 7.21 -7.44
CA THR A 74 14.86 7.11 -7.30
C THR A 74 15.39 5.75 -7.77
N SER A 75 14.70 4.65 -7.45
CA SER A 75 15.07 3.31 -7.91
C SER A 75 15.03 3.22 -9.43
N LEU A 76 14.01 3.82 -10.06
CA LEU A 76 13.86 3.88 -11.52
C LEU A 76 14.96 4.74 -12.17
N HIS A 77 15.36 5.85 -11.53
CA HIS A 77 16.51 6.64 -11.98
C HIS A 77 17.82 5.86 -11.87
N ASN A 78 18.06 5.16 -10.76
CA ASN A 78 19.27 4.33 -10.61
C ASN A 78 19.33 3.23 -11.68
N TYR A 79 18.19 2.61 -12.01
CA TYR A 79 18.10 1.67 -13.13
C TYR A 79 18.43 2.38 -14.45
N HIS A 80 17.82 3.53 -14.72
CA HIS A 80 18.09 4.32 -15.92
C HIS A 80 19.57 4.71 -16.03
N ASP A 81 20.23 5.09 -14.94
CA ASP A 81 21.65 5.46 -14.96
C ASP A 81 22.55 4.27 -15.32
N ALA A 82 22.20 3.07 -14.87
CA ALA A 82 22.93 1.85 -15.20
C ALA A 82 22.65 1.31 -16.61
N HIS A 83 21.43 1.52 -17.14
CA HIS A 83 20.96 0.90 -18.38
C HIS A 83 20.69 1.89 -19.54
N SER A 84 20.81 3.20 -19.29
CA SER A 84 20.44 4.31 -20.19
C SER A 84 18.97 4.36 -20.64
N VAL A 85 18.12 3.50 -20.08
CA VAL A 85 16.68 3.41 -20.35
C VAL A 85 15.94 2.99 -19.08
N PHE A 86 14.69 3.43 -18.93
CA PHE A 86 13.78 2.88 -17.93
C PHE A 86 13.42 1.42 -18.25
N PRO A 87 13.08 0.60 -17.25
CA PRO A 87 12.73 -0.79 -17.46
C PRO A 87 11.42 -0.90 -18.27
N TYR A 88 11.25 -2.03 -18.95
CA TYR A 88 10.01 -2.32 -19.68
C TYR A 88 8.83 -2.44 -18.72
N GLY A 89 7.64 -2.03 -19.16
CA GLY A 89 6.41 -2.23 -18.39
C GLY A 89 6.12 -3.72 -18.16
N ARG A 90 6.15 -4.48 -19.26
CA ARG A 90 6.02 -5.95 -19.27
C ARG A 90 6.92 -6.54 -20.33
N ARG A 91 7.45 -7.74 -20.09
CA ARG A 91 8.05 -8.61 -21.12
C ARG A 91 7.26 -9.92 -21.22
N GLY A 92 7.08 -10.36 -22.46
CA GLY A 92 6.69 -11.75 -22.75
C GLY A 92 7.89 -12.55 -23.26
N GLY A 93 7.91 -13.86 -23.02
CA GLY A 93 9.06 -14.68 -23.40
C GLY A 93 8.82 -16.18 -23.27
N ALA A 94 9.84 -16.97 -23.63
CA ALA A 94 9.84 -18.42 -23.39
C ALA A 94 10.25 -18.76 -21.95
N THR A 95 11.04 -17.89 -21.32
CA THR A 95 11.39 -17.94 -19.90
C THR A 95 10.99 -16.64 -19.23
N LEU A 96 10.71 -16.72 -17.92
CA LEU A 96 10.25 -15.60 -17.11
C LEU A 96 9.08 -14.84 -17.75
N ASP A 97 8.17 -15.56 -18.42
CA ASP A 97 7.03 -14.91 -19.05
C ASP A 97 6.17 -14.18 -18.01
N ARG A 98 5.56 -13.09 -18.45
CA ARG A 98 4.77 -12.15 -17.65
C ARG A 98 5.56 -11.34 -16.62
N GLU A 99 6.87 -11.27 -16.76
CA GLU A 99 7.71 -10.34 -16.02
C GLU A 99 7.33 -8.86 -16.29
N THR A 100 7.59 -8.01 -15.31
CA THR A 100 7.32 -6.56 -15.30
C THR A 100 8.54 -5.78 -14.83
N TRP A 101 8.49 -4.44 -14.93
CA TRP A 101 9.52 -3.54 -14.39
C TRP A 101 9.93 -3.87 -12.95
N PHE A 102 8.99 -4.35 -12.12
CA PHE A 102 9.22 -4.69 -10.71
C PHE A 102 10.41 -5.65 -10.53
N HIS A 103 10.49 -6.70 -11.35
CA HIS A 103 11.49 -7.75 -11.19
C HIS A 103 12.90 -7.21 -11.47
N ARG A 104 13.03 -6.39 -12.51
CA ARG A 104 14.31 -5.74 -12.88
C ARG A 104 14.70 -4.62 -11.92
N LEU A 105 13.73 -4.11 -11.15
CA LEU A 105 13.96 -3.04 -10.17
C LEU A 105 14.37 -3.59 -8.79
N LEU A 106 14.20 -4.89 -8.52
CA LEU A 106 14.50 -5.50 -7.21
C LEU A 106 15.89 -5.12 -6.66
N PRO A 107 17.00 -5.19 -7.42
CA PRO A 107 18.32 -4.79 -6.91
C PRO A 107 18.42 -3.32 -6.49
N TYR A 108 17.61 -2.45 -7.11
CA TYR A 108 17.58 -1.02 -6.84
C TYR A 108 16.64 -0.65 -5.69
N MET A 109 15.91 -1.62 -5.14
CA MET A 109 15.00 -1.52 -3.99
C MET A 109 15.52 -2.32 -2.78
N ASP A 110 16.83 -2.53 -2.70
CA ASP A 110 17.51 -3.33 -1.67
C ASP A 110 17.05 -4.81 -1.62
N GLN A 111 16.60 -5.37 -2.75
CA GLN A 111 16.14 -6.76 -2.87
C GLN A 111 17.06 -7.64 -3.74
N THR A 112 18.38 -7.40 -3.73
CA THR A 112 19.35 -8.14 -4.56
C THR A 112 19.33 -9.65 -4.31
N ALA A 113 19.24 -10.11 -3.06
CA ALA A 113 19.20 -11.53 -2.74
C ALA A 113 17.96 -12.26 -3.32
N ILE A 114 16.85 -11.54 -3.47
CA ILE A 114 15.62 -12.06 -4.08
C ILE A 114 15.76 -12.09 -5.60
N PHE A 115 16.35 -11.05 -6.16
CA PHE A 115 16.63 -10.97 -7.59
C PHE A 115 17.55 -12.10 -8.06
N ASP A 116 18.63 -12.37 -7.32
CA ASP A 116 19.58 -13.43 -7.66
C ASP A 116 18.90 -14.81 -7.69
N LYS A 117 18.07 -15.11 -6.68
CA LYS A 117 17.27 -16.34 -6.65
C LYS A 117 16.27 -16.43 -7.80
N TYR A 118 15.62 -15.31 -8.13
CA TYR A 118 14.64 -15.24 -9.21
C TYR A 118 15.29 -15.56 -10.57
N GLU A 119 16.45 -14.96 -10.85
CA GLU A 119 17.19 -15.21 -12.10
C GLU A 119 17.83 -16.60 -12.12
N GLU A 120 18.26 -17.14 -10.97
CA GLU A 120 18.81 -18.50 -10.87
C GLU A 120 17.76 -19.57 -11.20
N GLN A 121 16.54 -19.43 -10.69
CA GLN A 121 15.46 -20.39 -10.94
C GLN A 121 15.01 -20.41 -12.41
N ASN A 122 15.04 -19.24 -13.08
CA ASN A 122 14.79 -19.10 -14.52
C ASN A 122 13.56 -19.90 -15.03
N GLU A 123 12.47 -19.82 -14.28
CA GLU A 123 11.24 -20.56 -14.55
C GLU A 123 10.57 -20.14 -15.87
N THR A 124 9.68 -20.98 -16.42
CA THR A 124 8.93 -20.61 -17.63
C THR A 124 8.11 -19.33 -17.44
N TYR A 125 7.51 -19.18 -16.27
CA TYR A 125 6.64 -18.07 -15.89
C TYR A 125 7.11 -17.46 -14.59
N CYS A 126 7.05 -16.13 -14.46
CA CYS A 126 7.56 -15.45 -13.27
C CYS A 126 6.85 -15.88 -11.97
N TRP A 127 5.59 -16.32 -12.01
CA TRP A 127 4.86 -16.78 -10.82
C TRP A 127 5.11 -18.26 -10.47
N HIS A 128 5.86 -19.00 -11.29
CA HIS A 128 6.29 -20.36 -10.96
C HIS A 128 7.51 -20.39 -10.04
N THR A 129 8.19 -19.25 -9.88
CA THR A 129 9.23 -19.03 -8.89
C THR A 129 8.75 -19.44 -7.50
N SER A 130 9.67 -19.91 -6.66
CA SER A 130 9.37 -20.46 -5.35
C SER A 130 8.64 -19.49 -4.41
N ASP A 131 7.83 -20.03 -3.50
CA ASP A 131 6.99 -19.24 -2.59
C ASP A 131 7.81 -18.32 -1.69
N ASP A 132 9.04 -18.69 -1.30
CA ASP A 132 9.94 -17.83 -0.52
C ASP A 132 10.39 -16.56 -1.28
N VAL A 133 10.37 -16.59 -2.61
CA VAL A 133 10.67 -15.43 -3.44
C VAL A 133 9.40 -14.61 -3.69
N ILE A 134 8.35 -15.24 -4.22
CA ILE A 134 7.17 -14.50 -4.67
C ILE A 134 6.37 -13.89 -3.52
N SER A 135 6.40 -14.49 -2.32
CA SER A 135 5.68 -13.97 -1.15
C SER A 135 6.43 -12.85 -0.39
N THR A 136 7.68 -12.56 -0.77
CA THR A 136 8.45 -11.53 -0.06
C THR A 136 7.85 -10.15 -0.31
N VAL A 137 7.47 -9.49 0.79
CA VAL A 137 6.92 -8.14 0.78
C VAL A 137 8.04 -7.15 0.53
N VAL A 138 7.84 -6.24 -0.44
CA VAL A 138 8.71 -5.08 -0.66
C VAL A 138 8.05 -3.86 -0.01
N PRO A 139 8.47 -3.43 1.21
CA PRO A 139 7.71 -2.46 1.99
C PRO A 139 7.53 -1.10 1.31
N MET A 140 8.51 -0.70 0.50
CA MET A 140 8.45 0.52 -0.32
C MET A 140 7.26 0.53 -1.29
N LEU A 141 6.76 -0.65 -1.68
CA LEU A 141 5.64 -0.77 -2.60
C LEU A 141 4.28 -0.93 -1.90
N SER A 142 4.23 -0.80 -0.57
CA SER A 142 3.03 -0.91 0.24
C SER A 142 2.63 0.43 0.85
N CYS A 143 1.45 0.94 0.51
CA CYS A 143 0.94 2.18 1.09
C CYS A 143 0.22 1.88 2.41
N PRO A 144 0.66 2.41 3.58
CA PRO A 144 0.01 2.19 4.87
C PRO A 144 -1.42 2.72 4.98
N SER A 145 -1.86 3.55 4.03
CA SER A 145 -3.24 4.06 3.97
C SER A 145 -4.21 3.06 3.37
N ASP A 146 -3.70 2.03 2.68
CA ASP A 146 -4.51 0.93 2.19
C ASP A 146 -4.52 -0.21 3.22
N PRO A 147 -5.65 -0.45 3.92
CA PRO A 147 -5.74 -1.52 4.91
C PRO A 147 -5.66 -2.92 4.27
N SER A 148 -5.78 -3.02 2.93
CA SER A 148 -5.60 -4.28 2.20
C SER A 148 -4.15 -4.55 1.81
N SER A 149 -3.22 -3.63 2.12
CA SER A 149 -1.81 -3.72 1.76
C SER A 149 -0.93 -4.24 2.90
N PRO A 150 0.07 -5.11 2.63
CA PRO A 150 0.39 -5.73 1.34
C PRO A 150 -0.68 -6.75 0.91
N GLY A 151 -0.90 -6.85 -0.39
CA GLY A 151 -1.88 -7.78 -0.97
C GLY A 151 -1.26 -9.06 -1.53
N PHE A 152 -2.13 -9.93 -2.05
CA PHE A 152 -1.75 -11.13 -2.78
C PHE A 152 -2.14 -11.04 -4.27
N GLY A 153 -1.17 -10.93 -5.17
CA GLY A 153 -1.39 -10.84 -6.61
C GLY A 153 -0.90 -12.09 -7.34
N GLY A 154 -1.27 -12.24 -8.60
CA GLY A 154 -1.02 -13.46 -9.36
C GLY A 154 -2.22 -14.40 -9.27
N ALA A 155 -2.08 -15.63 -9.79
CA ALA A 155 -3.28 -16.43 -9.98
C ALA A 155 -3.05 -17.92 -10.09
N SER A 156 -4.21 -18.60 -9.94
CA SER A 156 -4.32 -20.01 -9.61
C SER A 156 -3.91 -20.27 -8.17
N THR A 157 -3.15 -21.35 -7.92
CA THR A 157 -2.76 -21.86 -6.61
C THR A 157 -1.59 -21.11 -5.96
N ARG A 158 -0.84 -20.28 -6.71
CA ARG A 158 0.29 -19.50 -6.19
C ARG A 158 0.04 -18.01 -6.38
N MET A 159 0.12 -17.27 -5.28
CA MET A 159 -0.03 -15.82 -5.25
C MET A 159 1.18 -15.20 -4.58
N GLY A 160 1.77 -14.23 -5.25
CA GLY A 160 2.89 -13.45 -4.74
C GLY A 160 2.44 -12.12 -4.16
N PHE A 161 3.42 -11.33 -3.76
CA PHE A 161 3.25 -9.98 -3.27
C PHE A 161 2.51 -9.09 -4.29
N GLN A 162 1.55 -8.31 -3.80
CA GLN A 162 0.89 -7.22 -4.51
C GLN A 162 1.10 -5.90 -3.78
N GLY A 163 1.57 -4.90 -4.52
CA GLY A 163 1.77 -3.54 -4.02
C GLY A 163 0.68 -2.55 -4.44
N ASN A 164 0.88 -1.29 -4.05
CA ASN A 164 -0.01 -0.16 -4.33
C ASN A 164 0.49 0.76 -5.43
N TYR A 165 1.66 0.53 -6.03
CA TYR A 165 2.27 1.47 -6.96
C TYR A 165 2.50 0.83 -8.32
N VAL A 166 2.10 1.53 -9.36
CA VAL A 166 2.20 1.04 -10.74
C VAL A 166 2.72 2.16 -11.65
N GLY A 167 3.38 1.75 -12.73
CA GLY A 167 3.91 2.69 -13.72
C GLY A 167 2.80 3.32 -14.57
N LEU A 168 3.10 4.41 -15.26
CA LEU A 168 2.20 5.00 -16.24
C LEU A 168 2.28 4.27 -17.60
N ASN A 169 1.16 3.72 -18.08
CA ASN A 169 1.06 3.21 -19.46
C ASN A 169 0.86 4.33 -20.48
N GLY A 170 -0.02 5.28 -20.16
CA GLY A 170 -0.36 6.37 -21.04
C GLY A 170 -1.73 6.96 -20.70
N ASN A 171 -2.30 7.70 -21.65
CA ASN A 171 -3.62 8.32 -21.57
C ASN A 171 -4.74 7.54 -22.28
N GLY A 172 -4.43 6.33 -22.76
CA GLY A 172 -5.38 5.46 -23.46
C GLY A 172 -5.55 4.12 -22.75
N ILE A 173 -6.37 3.24 -23.34
CA ILE A 173 -6.54 1.87 -22.86
C ILE A 173 -5.20 1.14 -22.88
N ILE A 174 -4.93 0.34 -21.85
CA ILE A 174 -3.70 -0.46 -21.80
C ILE A 174 -3.84 -1.59 -22.82
N THR A 175 -2.89 -1.71 -23.75
CA THR A 175 -2.92 -2.71 -24.81
C THR A 175 -1.67 -3.61 -24.77
N HIS A 176 -1.79 -4.83 -25.31
CA HIS A 176 -0.71 -5.81 -25.32
C HIS A 176 0.28 -5.66 -26.49
N GLY A 177 0.20 -4.61 -27.29
CA GLY A 177 1.14 -4.32 -28.37
C GLY A 177 1.04 -2.88 -28.87
N SER A 178 2.16 -2.39 -29.41
CA SER A 178 2.40 -1.04 -29.97
C SER A 178 2.37 0.15 -28.99
N SER A 179 3.22 1.13 -29.30
CA SER A 179 3.68 2.25 -28.47
C SER A 179 2.57 2.99 -27.71
N ALA A 180 2.40 2.68 -26.43
CA ALA A 180 1.66 3.56 -25.54
C ALA A 180 2.42 4.91 -25.40
N LYS A 181 1.72 5.97 -25.01
CA LYS A 181 2.30 7.32 -24.88
C LYS A 181 2.96 7.60 -23.53
N GLY A 182 2.75 6.76 -22.53
CA GLY A 182 3.35 6.91 -21.20
C GLY A 182 4.78 6.36 -21.12
N MET A 183 5.16 5.89 -19.94
CA MET A 183 6.52 5.42 -19.65
C MET A 183 6.68 3.90 -19.73
N PHE A 184 5.61 3.14 -19.43
CA PHE A 184 5.67 1.69 -19.24
C PHE A 184 4.61 0.96 -20.07
N TRP A 185 5.03 0.27 -21.12
CA TRP A 185 4.19 -0.63 -21.92
C TRP A 185 4.93 -1.94 -22.24
N SER A 186 4.28 -2.85 -22.97
CA SER A 186 4.91 -4.10 -23.41
C SER A 186 6.23 -3.83 -24.16
N TYR A 187 7.34 -4.35 -23.63
CA TYR A 187 8.70 -4.17 -24.15
C TYR A 187 9.13 -2.71 -24.31
N SER A 188 8.59 -1.80 -23.50
CA SER A 188 8.99 -0.40 -23.53
C SER A 188 10.48 -0.23 -23.24
N SER A 189 11.11 0.72 -23.93
CA SER A 189 12.49 1.13 -23.72
C SER A 189 12.53 2.65 -23.90
N VAL A 190 12.38 3.36 -22.79
CA VAL A 190 12.23 4.82 -22.77
C VAL A 190 13.46 5.41 -22.10
N SER A 191 14.19 6.28 -22.78
CA SER A 191 15.22 7.11 -22.16
C SER A 191 14.63 8.42 -21.66
N LEU A 192 15.31 9.11 -20.74
CA LEU A 192 14.92 10.47 -20.32
C LEU A 192 14.79 11.43 -21.53
N GLY A 193 15.61 11.27 -22.56
CA GLY A 193 15.53 12.06 -23.79
C GLY A 193 14.27 11.84 -24.64
N ASN A 194 13.49 10.79 -24.35
CA ASN A 194 12.20 10.57 -25.02
C ASN A 194 11.02 11.29 -24.34
N VAL A 195 11.26 11.96 -23.22
CA VAL A 195 10.22 12.69 -22.46
C VAL A 195 10.21 14.16 -22.90
N LEU A 196 9.67 14.38 -24.09
CA LEU A 196 9.63 15.67 -24.80
C LEU A 196 8.66 16.67 -24.16
N ASP A 197 7.62 16.20 -23.47
CA ASP A 197 6.66 17.07 -22.77
C ASP A 197 7.23 17.64 -21.45
N GLY A 198 8.42 17.17 -21.05
CA GLY A 198 9.13 17.61 -19.86
C GLY A 198 9.04 16.60 -18.71
N THR A 199 10.18 16.32 -18.08
CA THR A 199 10.27 15.33 -17.00
C THR A 199 9.49 15.73 -15.74
N SER A 200 9.29 17.03 -15.52
CA SER A 200 8.45 17.57 -14.43
C SER A 200 6.97 17.66 -14.78
N LYS A 201 6.56 17.17 -15.96
CA LYS A 201 5.20 17.28 -16.50
C LYS A 201 4.64 15.94 -16.99
N THR A 202 5.45 14.89 -17.00
CA THR A 202 5.00 13.52 -17.29
C THR A 202 4.98 12.71 -16.01
N ILE A 203 3.87 12.02 -15.74
CA ILE A 203 3.76 11.08 -14.63
C ILE A 203 4.61 9.84 -14.92
N LEU A 204 5.36 9.39 -13.92
CA LEU A 204 6.15 8.16 -13.95
C LEU A 204 5.37 6.99 -13.34
N ALA A 205 4.83 7.19 -12.15
CA ALA A 205 4.12 6.16 -11.38
C ALA A 205 3.05 6.78 -10.48
N SER A 206 2.02 6.00 -10.15
CA SER A 206 0.92 6.43 -9.28
C SER A 206 0.38 5.27 -8.45
N GLU A 207 -0.51 5.61 -7.54
CA GLU A 207 -1.19 4.68 -6.64
C GLU A 207 -2.33 3.90 -7.31
N VAL A 208 -2.51 2.67 -6.85
CA VAL A 208 -3.67 1.79 -7.04
C VAL A 208 -4.07 1.17 -5.69
N ILE A 209 -5.33 0.78 -5.58
CA ILE A 209 -5.87 0.11 -4.38
C ILE A 209 -5.75 -1.40 -4.52
N VAL A 210 -5.28 -2.06 -3.47
CA VAL A 210 -5.33 -3.51 -3.31
C VAL A 210 -6.76 -3.92 -2.94
N ARG A 211 -7.33 -4.82 -3.74
CA ARG A 211 -8.72 -5.30 -3.55
C ARG A 211 -8.76 -6.45 -2.55
N GLY A 212 -8.83 -6.12 -1.27
CA GLY A 212 -8.96 -7.11 -0.19
C GLY A 212 -7.65 -7.82 0.18
N THR A 213 -7.65 -8.41 1.38
CA THR A 213 -6.47 -9.03 2.02
C THR A 213 -6.32 -10.52 1.72
N GLN A 214 -7.33 -11.16 1.14
CA GLN A 214 -7.33 -12.60 0.91
C GLN A 214 -6.92 -12.95 -0.52
N PRO A 215 -6.19 -14.07 -0.72
CA PRO A 215 -5.94 -14.61 -2.04
C PRO A 215 -7.25 -15.07 -2.69
N VAL A 216 -7.50 -14.66 -3.95
CA VAL A 216 -8.67 -15.09 -4.73
C VAL A 216 -8.21 -15.76 -6.02
N SER A 217 -8.51 -17.06 -6.16
CA SER A 217 -8.13 -17.81 -7.36
C SER A 217 -8.83 -17.24 -8.60
N GLY A 218 -8.08 -17.07 -9.69
CA GLY A 218 -8.58 -16.51 -10.95
C GLY A 218 -8.61 -14.98 -11.01
N ALA A 219 -8.20 -14.27 -9.95
CA ALA A 219 -8.14 -12.81 -9.94
C ALA A 219 -6.87 -12.26 -10.64
N TRP A 220 -6.87 -12.30 -11.97
CA TRP A 220 -5.76 -11.80 -12.79
C TRP A 220 -5.92 -10.31 -13.16
N GLY A 221 -4.78 -9.63 -13.26
CA GLY A 221 -4.70 -8.27 -13.80
C GLY A 221 -4.87 -7.15 -12.77
N ALA A 222 -5.13 -7.47 -11.50
CA ALA A 222 -5.21 -6.44 -10.46
C ALA A 222 -3.91 -5.61 -10.38
N GLY A 223 -4.05 -4.29 -10.38
CA GLY A 223 -2.92 -3.35 -10.28
C GLY A 223 -1.99 -3.68 -9.13
N GLY A 224 -0.68 -3.58 -9.36
CA GLY A 224 0.37 -3.92 -8.41
C GLY A 224 0.58 -5.43 -8.22
N GLY A 225 -0.16 -6.30 -8.91
CA GLY A 225 0.08 -7.74 -8.92
C GLY A 225 1.29 -8.09 -9.78
N TYR A 226 2.49 -7.93 -9.24
CA TYR A 226 3.73 -8.02 -10.01
C TYR A 226 4.02 -9.43 -10.52
N TRP A 227 3.68 -10.45 -9.74
CA TRP A 227 3.92 -11.85 -10.08
C TRP A 227 2.79 -12.42 -10.95
N GLY A 228 2.96 -12.34 -12.28
CA GLY A 228 2.10 -13.01 -13.27
C GLY A 228 0.87 -12.25 -13.76
N GLY A 229 0.52 -11.14 -13.11
CA GLY A 229 -0.63 -10.30 -13.48
C GLY A 229 -0.45 -9.45 -14.74
N SER A 230 0.75 -9.43 -15.33
CA SER A 230 1.12 -8.43 -16.34
C SER A 230 0.36 -8.55 -17.66
N SER A 231 -0.08 -9.74 -18.04
CA SER A 231 -1.02 -9.94 -19.15
C SER A 231 -2.38 -9.29 -18.91
N GLY A 232 -2.73 -8.93 -17.69
CA GLY A 232 -3.94 -8.17 -17.39
C GLY A 232 -3.66 -6.71 -17.06
N GLY A 233 -2.46 -6.19 -17.39
CA GLY A 233 -2.11 -4.79 -17.17
C GLY A 233 -1.57 -4.45 -15.77
N SER A 234 -1.38 -5.43 -14.87
CA SER A 234 -1.07 -5.20 -13.44
C SER A 234 0.14 -4.30 -13.13
N TYR A 235 1.02 -4.08 -14.10
CA TYR A 235 2.23 -3.27 -13.97
C TYR A 235 1.99 -1.77 -14.16
N ALA A 236 0.84 -1.37 -14.70
CA ALA A 236 0.60 0.02 -15.06
C ALA A 236 -0.85 0.47 -14.85
N PHE A 237 -1.03 1.78 -14.82
CA PHE A 237 -2.34 2.44 -14.89
C PHE A 237 -2.42 3.36 -16.11
N THR A 238 -3.63 3.82 -16.42
CA THR A 238 -3.91 4.84 -17.45
C THR A 238 -4.48 6.11 -16.85
N THR A 239 -4.14 7.26 -17.44
CA THR A 239 -4.74 8.57 -17.13
C THR A 239 -5.99 8.86 -17.97
N LEU A 240 -6.57 7.84 -18.61
CA LEU A 240 -7.80 7.96 -19.40
C LEU A 240 -8.94 8.62 -18.62
N GLU A 241 -9.00 8.39 -17.31
CA GLU A 241 -9.96 9.01 -16.40
C GLU A 241 -9.22 9.67 -15.22
N PRO A 242 -9.78 10.75 -14.63
CA PRO A 242 -9.25 11.37 -13.41
C PRO A 242 -9.10 10.39 -12.24
N PRO A 243 -8.31 10.73 -11.20
CA PRO A 243 -8.11 9.86 -10.05
C PRO A 243 -9.40 9.45 -9.34
N ASN A 244 -9.41 8.22 -8.81
CA ASN A 244 -10.55 7.61 -8.11
C ASN A 244 -11.87 7.66 -8.90
N PRO A 245 -11.90 7.26 -10.19
CA PRO A 245 -13.14 7.33 -10.96
C PRO A 245 -14.15 6.31 -10.45
N LEU A 246 -15.45 6.61 -10.54
CA LEU A 246 -16.50 5.63 -10.22
C LEU A 246 -16.63 4.52 -11.27
N ILE A 247 -15.98 4.72 -12.43
CA ILE A 247 -15.89 3.74 -13.51
C ILE A 247 -15.08 2.53 -13.01
N PRO A 248 -15.55 1.28 -13.19
CA PRO A 248 -14.81 0.10 -12.77
C PRO A 248 -13.53 -0.11 -13.60
N ASP A 249 -12.47 -0.58 -12.94
CA ASP A 249 -11.32 -1.13 -13.67
C ASP A 249 -11.78 -2.33 -14.51
N VAL A 250 -11.22 -2.49 -15.71
CA VAL A 250 -11.48 -3.63 -16.58
C VAL A 250 -10.33 -4.62 -16.45
N LEU A 251 -10.60 -5.74 -15.78
CA LEU A 251 -9.60 -6.75 -15.44
C LEU A 251 -9.95 -8.10 -16.07
N TYR A 252 -8.98 -9.01 -16.13
CA TYR A 252 -9.29 -10.40 -16.49
C TYR A 252 -10.19 -11.03 -15.42
N GLY A 253 -9.83 -10.88 -14.14
CA GLY A 253 -10.61 -11.39 -13.01
C GLY A 253 -10.46 -10.50 -11.79
N CYS A 254 -11.59 -10.12 -11.21
CA CYS A 254 -11.67 -9.34 -9.99
C CYS A 254 -11.57 -10.21 -8.74
N LYS A 255 -10.96 -9.67 -7.69
CA LYS A 255 -11.04 -10.25 -6.34
C LYS A 255 -12.39 -9.95 -5.68
N ASP A 256 -12.83 -8.70 -5.83
CA ASP A 256 -14.10 -8.19 -5.35
C ASP A 256 -14.58 -7.14 -6.36
N GLU A 257 -15.70 -7.43 -7.03
CA GLU A 257 -16.31 -6.52 -8.02
C GLU A 257 -17.08 -5.38 -7.35
N ASN A 258 -17.41 -5.52 -6.06
CA ASN A 258 -18.31 -4.62 -5.33
C ASN A 258 -17.56 -3.67 -4.37
N LEU A 259 -16.22 -3.65 -4.41
CA LEU A 259 -15.45 -2.73 -3.58
C LEU A 259 -15.66 -1.28 -4.03
N ALA A 260 -16.41 -0.49 -3.26
CA ALA A 260 -16.83 0.85 -3.63
C ALA A 260 -15.67 1.83 -3.93
N SER A 261 -14.53 1.69 -3.25
CA SER A 261 -13.34 2.53 -3.47
C SER A 261 -12.55 2.16 -4.73
N ALA A 262 -12.69 0.93 -5.22
CA ALA A 262 -12.00 0.42 -6.38
C ALA A 262 -12.86 -0.61 -7.11
N PRO A 263 -13.97 -0.19 -7.74
CA PRO A 263 -14.83 -1.11 -8.48
C PRO A 263 -14.04 -1.74 -9.62
N CYS A 264 -14.41 -2.96 -10.00
CA CYS A 264 -13.83 -3.61 -11.17
C CYS A 264 -14.81 -4.59 -11.82
N ARG A 265 -14.56 -4.92 -13.08
CA ARG A 265 -15.33 -5.87 -13.88
C ARG A 265 -14.43 -6.97 -14.41
N SER A 266 -14.77 -8.23 -14.14
CA SER A 266 -14.10 -9.39 -14.74
C SER A 266 -14.54 -9.58 -16.19
N THR A 267 -13.60 -9.77 -17.10
CA THR A 267 -13.87 -10.01 -18.51
C THR A 267 -13.50 -11.41 -18.98
N GLY A 268 -12.68 -12.14 -18.21
CA GLY A 268 -12.04 -13.38 -18.66
C GLY A 268 -11.08 -13.17 -19.85
N SER A 269 -10.74 -11.92 -20.16
CA SER A 269 -9.93 -11.52 -21.30
C SER A 269 -8.73 -10.72 -20.83
N TYR A 270 -7.59 -10.95 -21.49
CA TYR A 270 -6.39 -10.14 -21.34
C TYR A 270 -6.40 -8.93 -22.28
N THR A 271 -7.41 -8.80 -23.15
CA THR A 271 -7.46 -7.71 -24.13
C THR A 271 -7.98 -6.44 -23.47
N ASN A 272 -7.29 -5.33 -23.71
CA ASN A 272 -7.72 -3.97 -23.35
C ASN A 272 -8.00 -3.78 -21.83
N PRO A 273 -7.07 -4.15 -20.92
CA PRO A 273 -7.24 -3.82 -19.51
C PRO A 273 -7.30 -2.31 -19.29
N GLU A 274 -8.08 -1.92 -18.29
CA GLU A 274 -8.21 -0.53 -17.86
C GLU A 274 -8.00 -0.50 -16.35
N ILE A 275 -6.88 0.09 -15.92
CA ILE A 275 -6.54 0.25 -14.51
C ILE A 275 -6.35 1.73 -14.27
N TYR A 276 -7.11 2.28 -13.35
CA TYR A 276 -7.12 3.72 -13.07
C TYR A 276 -6.29 4.05 -11.83
N ALA A 277 -5.78 5.28 -11.76
CA ALA A 277 -5.12 5.78 -10.55
C ALA A 277 -6.13 5.85 -9.39
N ARG A 278 -5.83 5.18 -8.28
CA ARG A 278 -6.72 5.10 -7.11
C ARG A 278 -5.94 5.11 -5.81
N SER A 279 -6.46 5.80 -4.80
CA SER A 279 -5.95 5.74 -3.44
C SER A 279 -7.07 5.96 -2.42
N LEU A 280 -6.82 5.60 -1.16
CA LEU A 280 -7.72 5.92 -0.04
C LEU A 280 -7.40 7.27 0.61
N HIS A 281 -6.50 8.06 0.03
CA HIS A 281 -6.24 9.40 0.52
C HIS A 281 -7.44 10.32 0.27
N PRO A 282 -7.76 11.22 1.21
CA PRO A 282 -8.82 12.19 1.01
C PRO A 282 -8.58 13.07 -0.22
N GLY A 283 -9.44 12.94 -1.22
CA GLY A 283 -9.55 13.87 -2.35
C GLY A 283 -8.62 13.65 -3.55
N GLY A 284 -7.84 12.56 -3.61
CA GLY A 284 -6.88 12.40 -4.71
C GLY A 284 -5.98 11.18 -4.64
N VAL A 285 -4.89 11.24 -5.40
CA VAL A 285 -3.80 10.26 -5.42
C VAL A 285 -2.47 10.99 -5.39
N ASN A 286 -1.43 10.34 -4.87
CA ASN A 286 -0.06 10.77 -5.08
C ASN A 286 0.47 10.20 -6.40
N ALA A 287 1.21 11.01 -7.15
CA ALA A 287 1.86 10.62 -8.39
C ALA A 287 3.31 11.09 -8.40
N ALA A 288 4.23 10.21 -8.76
CA ALA A 288 5.61 10.57 -9.06
C ALA A 288 5.70 11.06 -10.51
N LEU A 289 6.41 12.15 -10.75
CA LEU A 289 6.80 12.65 -12.06
C LEU A 289 8.12 12.03 -12.51
N VAL A 290 8.45 12.14 -13.79
CA VAL A 290 9.68 11.57 -14.36
C VAL A 290 10.95 12.20 -13.78
N ASP A 291 10.91 13.42 -13.26
CA ASP A 291 12.02 14.06 -12.54
C ASP A 291 12.15 13.58 -11.07
N GLY A 292 11.27 12.67 -10.65
CA GLY A 292 11.19 12.14 -9.29
C GLY A 292 10.48 13.06 -8.30
N THR A 293 9.93 14.20 -8.70
CA THR A 293 9.04 15.00 -7.86
C THR A 293 7.76 14.21 -7.60
N VAL A 294 7.21 14.30 -6.37
CA VAL A 294 5.91 13.69 -6.05
C VAL A 294 4.90 14.79 -5.85
N ILE A 295 3.80 14.72 -6.60
CA ILE A 295 2.68 15.66 -6.54
C ILE A 295 1.42 14.95 -6.05
N PHE A 296 0.49 15.72 -5.53
CA PHE A 296 -0.86 15.24 -5.25
C PHE A 296 -1.81 15.69 -6.34
N VAL A 297 -2.49 14.73 -6.97
CA VAL A 297 -3.46 14.97 -8.02
C VAL A 297 -4.85 14.80 -7.44
N GLY A 298 -5.64 15.88 -7.45
CA GLY A 298 -7.00 15.87 -6.93
C GLY A 298 -7.98 15.13 -7.85
N ASN A 299 -9.02 14.54 -7.26
CA ASN A 299 -10.11 13.86 -8.01
C ASN A 299 -10.86 14.81 -8.97
N SER A 300 -10.81 16.12 -8.70
CA SER A 300 -11.48 17.16 -9.50
C SER A 300 -10.56 17.82 -10.54
N ILE A 301 -9.40 17.23 -10.82
CA ILE A 301 -8.54 17.71 -11.91
C ILE A 301 -9.30 17.66 -13.24
N ASP A 302 -9.03 18.62 -14.12
CA ASP A 302 -9.52 18.58 -15.49
C ASP A 302 -9.04 17.28 -16.18
N ALA A 303 -9.96 16.58 -16.85
CA ALA A 303 -9.66 15.28 -17.42
C ALA A 303 -8.64 15.36 -18.56
N ASP A 304 -8.66 16.43 -19.36
CA ASP A 304 -7.72 16.61 -20.46
C ASP A 304 -6.34 16.99 -19.93
N LEU A 305 -6.26 17.79 -18.86
CA LEU A 305 -5.01 18.03 -18.14
C LEU A 305 -4.42 16.73 -17.58
N PHE A 306 -5.22 15.88 -16.93
CA PHE A 306 -4.72 14.61 -16.39
C PHE A 306 -4.25 13.64 -17.49
N ARG A 307 -4.97 13.59 -18.63
CA ARG A 307 -4.55 12.84 -19.81
C ARG A 307 -3.24 13.36 -20.38
N ALA A 308 -3.04 14.67 -20.45
CA ALA A 308 -1.82 15.29 -20.94
C ALA A 308 -0.60 14.92 -20.06
N LEU A 309 -0.74 14.94 -18.72
CA LEU A 309 0.28 14.45 -17.79
C LEU A 309 0.62 12.96 -17.99
N GLY A 310 -0.27 12.22 -18.64
CA GLY A 310 -0.10 10.82 -18.99
C GLY A 310 0.67 10.56 -20.29
N THR A 311 1.25 11.58 -20.92
CA THR A 311 2.02 11.41 -22.15
C THR A 311 3.46 11.93 -21.98
N ARG A 312 4.39 11.26 -22.68
CA ARG A 312 5.81 11.65 -22.71
C ARG A 312 6.15 12.57 -23.88
N ALA A 313 5.33 12.57 -24.93
CA ALA A 313 5.59 13.28 -26.18
C ALA A 313 4.27 13.61 -26.95
N GLY A 314 3.23 14.01 -26.24
CA GLY A 314 1.95 14.44 -26.84
C GLY A 314 1.95 15.91 -27.29
N GLY A 315 2.88 16.73 -26.82
CA GLY A 315 3.02 18.14 -27.18
C GLY A 315 2.02 19.07 -26.50
N GLU A 316 1.30 18.59 -25.49
CA GLU A 316 0.34 19.37 -24.72
C GLU A 316 1.06 20.27 -23.69
N ILE A 317 0.64 21.55 -23.60
CA ILE A 317 1.14 22.46 -22.57
C ILE A 317 0.37 22.19 -21.27
N THR A 318 1.07 21.71 -20.23
CA THR A 318 0.46 21.40 -18.93
C THR A 318 0.98 22.35 -17.83
N GLU A 319 0.07 23.18 -17.28
CA GLU A 319 0.30 23.91 -16.03
C GLU A 319 -0.58 23.28 -14.94
N LEU A 320 0.05 22.94 -13.82
CA LEU A 320 -0.54 22.33 -12.63
C LEU A 320 -0.71 23.38 -11.54
#